data_AF-A0A7J2I4V9-F1
#
_entry.id   AF-A0A7J2I4V9-F1
#
_cell.length_a   1.000
_cell.length_b   1.000
_cell.length_c   1.000
_cell.angle_alpha   90.00
_cell.angle_beta   90.00
_cell.angle_gamma   90.00
#
_symmetry.space_group_name_H-M   'P 1'
#
loop_
_entity.id
_entity.type
_entity.pdbx_description
1 polymer ?
#
loop_
_entity_poly.entity_id
_entity_poly.type
_entity_poly.pdbx_seq_one_letter_code
_entity_poly.pdbx_strand_id
1 'polypeptide(L)'
;MVGETFFEKLKTIEFEELKTFMERTKRSFEVHQKACKVSPMGVNSSIRFLPPHMLYPLYIDRAKGSRIWDADGNEYIDYQLGFGVLMAGHNHPKLVQALKERLDRGGMTYGADPADAYEVAEELAKRFRLDMVRMQLTGSEATW
;
A
#
# COMPACT_ATOMS: atom_id res chain seq x y z
N MET A 1 -25.52 -12.74 28.60
CA MET A 1 -24.21 -13.14 29.14
C MET A 1 -23.45 -13.86 28.04
N VAL A 2 -22.53 -13.16 27.37
CA VAL A 2 -21.50 -13.84 26.57
C VAL A 2 -20.53 -14.39 27.62
N GLY A 3 -20.66 -15.69 27.93
CA GLY A 3 -19.93 -16.31 29.04
C GLY A 3 -18.43 -16.30 28.83
N GLU A 4 -17.67 -16.43 29.92
CA GLU A 4 -16.20 -16.51 29.97
C GLU A 4 -15.62 -17.44 28.88
N THR A 5 -16.36 -18.49 28.49
CA THR A 5 -16.03 -19.47 27.46
C THR A 5 -15.92 -18.92 26.03
N PHE A 6 -16.55 -17.79 25.68
CA PHE A 6 -16.41 -17.19 24.33
C PHE A 6 -15.09 -16.44 24.19
N PHE A 7 -14.73 -15.62 25.18
CA PHE A 7 -13.48 -14.86 25.15
C PHE A 7 -12.26 -15.77 25.26
N GLU A 8 -12.36 -16.87 26.01
CA GLU A 8 -11.32 -17.91 26.04
C GLU A 8 -11.11 -18.53 24.65
N LYS A 9 -12.19 -18.88 23.93
CA LYS A 9 -12.10 -19.39 22.56
C LYS A 9 -11.46 -18.38 21.61
N LEU A 10 -11.82 -17.11 21.71
CA LEU A 10 -11.21 -16.06 20.89
C LEU A 10 -9.70 -15.96 21.12
N LYS A 11 -9.25 -16.01 22.38
CA LYS A 11 -7.82 -15.98 22.71
C LYS A 11 -7.07 -17.21 22.16
N THR A 12 -7.69 -18.39 22.21
CA THR A 12 -7.11 -19.60 21.62
C THR A 12 -6.93 -19.44 20.11
N ILE A 13 -7.98 -18.98 19.41
CA ILE A 13 -7.91 -18.75 17.96
C ILE A 13 -6.84 -17.70 17.63
N GLU A 14 -6.82 -16.57 18.34
CA GLU A 14 -5.81 -15.52 18.15
C GLU A 14 -4.39 -16.08 18.31
N PHE A 15 -4.15 -16.90 19.34
CA PHE A 15 -2.84 -17.52 19.56
C PHE A 15 -2.45 -18.50 18.44
N GLU A 16 -3.38 -19.33 17.98
CA GLU A 16 -3.15 -20.29 16.88
C GLU A 16 -2.87 -19.59 15.55
N GLU A 17 -3.62 -18.53 15.24
CA GLU A 17 -3.44 -17.70 14.04
C GLU A 17 -2.12 -16.93 14.10
N LEU A 18 -1.77 -16.35 15.26
CA LEU A 18 -0.48 -15.67 15.44
C LEU A 18 0.69 -16.63 15.28
N LYS A 19 0.58 -17.84 15.81
CA LYS A 19 1.61 -18.88 15.62
C LYS A 19 1.76 -19.22 14.13
N THR A 20 0.66 -19.47 13.44
CA THR A 20 0.65 -19.76 12.01
C THR A 20 1.25 -18.62 11.20
N PHE A 21 0.88 -17.37 11.53
CA PHE A 21 1.46 -16.17 10.95
C PHE A 21 2.98 -16.15 11.12
N MET A 22 3.49 -16.35 12.34
CA MET A 22 4.92 -16.37 12.62
C MET A 22 5.69 -17.46 11.86
N GLU A 23 5.11 -18.66 11.76
CA GLU A 23 5.73 -19.78 11.06
C GLU A 23 5.86 -19.53 9.55
N ARG A 24 4.89 -18.81 8.98
CA ARG A 24 4.83 -18.50 7.55
C ARG A 24 5.60 -17.25 7.13
N THR A 25 5.92 -16.34 8.07
CA THR A 25 6.40 -14.98 7.74
C THR A 25 7.75 -14.65 8.39
N LYS A 26 8.64 -15.64 8.50
CA LYS A 26 9.93 -15.54 9.18
C LYS A 26 10.84 -14.45 8.60
N ARG A 27 10.82 -14.29 7.28
CA ARG A 27 11.60 -13.26 6.60
C ARG A 27 11.04 -11.88 6.87
N SER A 28 9.71 -11.72 6.90
CA SER A 28 9.07 -10.48 7.33
C SER A 28 9.51 -10.09 8.75
N PHE A 29 9.61 -11.04 9.67
CA PHE A 29 10.15 -10.79 11.02
C PHE A 29 11.60 -10.28 11.00
N GLU A 30 12.49 -10.95 10.25
CA GLU A 30 13.89 -10.53 10.14
C GLU A 30 14.02 -9.12 9.55
N VAL A 31 13.20 -8.79 8.54
CA VAL A 31 13.15 -7.45 7.94
C VAL A 31 12.65 -6.44 8.97
N HIS A 32 11.62 -6.78 9.74
CA HIS A 32 11.11 -5.91 10.80
C HIS A 32 12.17 -5.57 11.85
N GLN A 33 12.91 -6.58 12.33
CA GLN A 33 14.00 -6.38 13.29
C GLN A 33 15.09 -5.44 12.75
N LYS A 34 15.40 -5.52 11.46
CA LYS A 34 16.35 -4.60 10.82
C LYS A 34 15.75 -3.20 10.67
N ALA A 35 14.50 -3.10 10.25
CA ALA A 35 13.80 -1.84 10.08
C ALA A 35 13.67 -1.07 11.40
N CYS A 36 13.37 -1.74 12.52
CA CYS A 36 13.28 -1.12 13.84
C CYS A 36 14.59 -0.49 14.34
N LYS A 37 15.74 -0.86 13.77
CA LYS A 37 17.04 -0.22 14.09
C LYS A 37 17.21 1.15 13.45
N VAL A 38 16.45 1.45 12.40
CA VAL A 38 16.65 2.64 11.55
C VAL A 38 15.39 3.46 11.33
N SER A 39 14.20 2.90 11.59
CA SER A 39 12.91 3.57 11.47
C SER A 39 12.10 3.35 12.74
N PRO A 40 11.46 4.40 13.31
CA PRO A 40 10.54 4.25 14.43
C PRO A 40 9.49 3.17 14.12
N MET A 41 9.37 2.21 15.05
CA MET A 41 8.42 1.09 14.95
C MET A 41 8.57 0.25 13.66
N GLY A 42 9.70 0.35 12.96
CA GLY A 42 10.01 -0.43 11.75
C GLY A 42 9.15 -0.10 10.52
N VAL A 43 8.39 1.01 10.53
CA VAL A 43 7.45 1.37 9.44
C VAL A 43 7.61 2.84 9.02
N ASN A 44 7.28 3.12 7.75
CA ASN A 44 7.35 4.47 7.16
C ASN A 44 6.00 5.21 7.10
N SER A 45 4.96 4.62 7.69
CA SER A 45 3.63 5.25 7.83
C SER A 45 2.92 4.61 9.02
N SER A 46 2.26 5.44 9.83
CA SER A 46 1.49 4.99 10.99
C SER A 46 0.38 4.02 10.63
N ILE A 47 -0.15 4.06 9.40
CA ILE A 47 -1.19 3.12 8.96
C ILE A 47 -0.68 1.68 8.79
N ARG A 48 0.64 1.51 8.67
CA ARG A 48 1.29 0.18 8.60
C ARG A 48 1.75 -0.30 9.96
N PHE A 49 1.65 0.53 10.99
CA PHE A 49 1.94 0.11 12.35
C PHE A 49 0.88 -0.89 12.79
N LEU A 50 1.33 -2.00 13.38
CA LEU A 50 0.47 -2.96 14.02
C LEU A 50 0.57 -2.82 15.54
N PRO A 51 -0.56 -2.91 16.26
CA PRO A 51 -0.56 -2.81 17.71
C PRO A 51 0.30 -3.93 18.33
N PRO A 52 0.80 -3.77 19.58
CA PRO A 52 1.77 -4.70 20.17
C PRO A 52 1.37 -6.18 20.24
N HIS A 53 0.07 -6.48 20.21
CA HIS A 53 -0.43 -7.86 20.18
C HIS A 53 -0.25 -8.52 18.80
N MET A 54 -0.13 -7.73 17.73
CA MET A 54 0.22 -8.14 16.38
C MET A 54 1.72 -7.85 16.16
N LEU A 55 2.53 -8.87 16.41
CA LEU A 55 4.00 -8.80 16.61
C LEU A 55 4.78 -7.94 15.59
N TYR A 56 4.49 -8.06 14.29
CA TYR A 56 5.16 -7.34 13.19
C TYR A 56 4.30 -7.33 11.92
N PRO A 57 4.45 -6.31 11.03
CA PRO A 57 3.72 -6.26 9.77
C PRO A 57 4.31 -7.20 8.71
N LEU A 58 3.49 -7.56 7.71
CA LEU A 58 3.97 -8.19 6.49
C LEU A 58 4.86 -7.21 5.71
N TYR A 59 6.00 -7.70 5.22
CA TYR A 59 6.82 -6.96 4.28
C TYR A 59 6.59 -7.52 2.88
N ILE A 60 6.07 -6.69 1.98
CA ILE A 60 5.70 -7.09 0.62
C ILE A 60 6.92 -6.99 -0.31
N ASP A 61 7.20 -8.05 -1.07
CA ASP A 61 8.30 -8.12 -2.02
C ASP A 61 7.85 -7.72 -3.44
N ARG A 62 6.70 -8.26 -3.89
CA ARG A 62 6.21 -8.01 -5.25
C ARG A 62 4.69 -8.05 -5.35
N ALA A 63 4.17 -7.51 -6.45
CA ALA A 63 2.74 -7.46 -6.72
C ALA A 63 2.43 -7.45 -8.23
N LYS A 64 1.27 -8.00 -8.61
CA LYS A 64 0.79 -8.05 -10.00
C LYS A 64 -0.72 -8.33 -10.03
N GLY A 65 -1.46 -7.52 -10.79
CA GLY A 65 -2.91 -7.62 -10.87
C GLY A 65 -3.54 -7.43 -9.49
N SER A 66 -4.36 -8.39 -9.06
CA SER A 66 -5.00 -8.38 -7.73
C SER A 66 -4.21 -9.13 -6.66
N ARG A 67 -2.93 -9.46 -6.90
CA ARG A 67 -2.14 -10.32 -6.01
C ARG A 67 -0.88 -9.63 -5.52
N ILE A 68 -0.53 -9.91 -4.27
CA ILE A 68 0.71 -9.48 -3.62
C ILE A 68 1.43 -10.72 -3.06
N TRP A 69 2.75 -10.64 -2.98
CA TRP A 69 3.60 -11.64 -2.37
C TRP A 69 4.46 -11.00 -1.30
N ASP A 70 4.47 -11.58 -0.10
CA ASP A 70 5.35 -11.14 0.96
C ASP A 70 6.82 -11.55 0.72
N ALA A 71 7.72 -11.11 1.60
CA ALA A 71 9.14 -11.42 1.56
C ALA A 71 9.46 -12.91 1.81
N ASP A 72 8.48 -13.68 2.26
CA ASP A 72 8.54 -15.14 2.45
C ASP A 72 8.00 -15.90 1.23
N GLY A 73 7.44 -15.19 0.24
CA GLY A 73 6.85 -15.75 -0.97
C GLY A 73 5.39 -16.20 -0.82
N ASN A 74 4.74 -15.93 0.33
CA ASN A 74 3.31 -16.19 0.50
C ASN A 74 2.50 -15.29 -0.43
N GLU A 75 1.53 -15.87 -1.12
CA GLU A 75 0.66 -15.15 -2.04
C GLU A 75 -0.67 -14.80 -1.38
N TYR A 76 -1.13 -13.57 -1.61
CA TYR A 76 -2.39 -13.05 -1.11
C TYR A 76 -3.19 -12.40 -2.23
N ILE A 77 -4.51 -12.48 -2.14
CA ILE A 77 -5.42 -11.62 -2.90
C ILE A 77 -5.50 -10.29 -2.16
N ASP A 78 -5.12 -9.20 -2.82
CA ASP A 78 -5.09 -7.87 -2.24
C ASP A 78 -6.45 -7.19 -2.37
N TYR A 79 -7.18 -7.16 -1.25
CA TYR A 79 -8.43 -6.40 -1.12
C TYR A 79 -8.21 -4.98 -0.57
N GLN A 80 -7.01 -4.64 -0.11
CA GLN A 80 -6.69 -3.31 0.38
C GLN A 80 -6.44 -2.34 -0.79
N LEU A 81 -5.87 -2.84 -1.88
CA LEU A 81 -5.66 -2.10 -3.14
C LEU A 81 -4.98 -0.74 -2.93
N GLY A 82 -3.99 -0.69 -2.04
CA GLY A 82 -3.29 0.54 -1.68
C GLY A 82 -4.24 1.64 -1.17
N PHE A 83 -5.24 1.27 -0.37
CA PHE A 83 -6.29 2.18 0.11
C PHE A 83 -7.11 2.80 -1.03
N GLY A 84 -7.37 2.01 -2.08
CA GLY A 84 -8.17 2.41 -3.25
C GLY A 84 -7.37 3.06 -4.38
N VAL A 85 -6.09 3.38 -4.19
CA VAL A 85 -5.24 3.94 -5.26
C VAL A 85 -5.04 2.95 -6.41
N LEU A 86 -4.99 1.66 -6.10
CA LEU A 86 -4.70 0.59 -7.07
C LEU A 86 -5.97 -0.07 -7.59
N MET A 87 -7.02 0.71 -7.85
CA MET A 87 -8.29 0.17 -8.40
C MET A 87 -8.12 -0.58 -9.72
N ALA A 88 -7.13 -0.21 -10.54
CA ALA A 88 -6.80 -0.93 -11.79
C ALA A 88 -5.91 -2.18 -11.57
N GLY A 89 -5.56 -2.49 -10.32
CA GLY A 89 -4.62 -3.53 -9.94
C GLY A 89 -3.15 -3.11 -10.03
N HIS A 90 -2.29 -3.90 -9.38
CA HIS A 90 -0.85 -3.72 -9.39
C HIS A 90 -0.27 -3.91 -10.78
N ASN A 91 0.60 -3.00 -11.23
CA ASN A 91 1.30 -3.08 -12.51
C ASN A 91 0.38 -3.29 -13.73
N HIS A 92 -0.73 -2.56 -13.78
CA HIS A 92 -1.63 -2.60 -14.93
C HIS A 92 -0.86 -2.28 -16.24
N PRO A 93 -0.89 -3.15 -17.28
CA PRO A 93 0.01 -3.05 -18.43
C PRO A 93 0.00 -1.69 -19.14
N LYS A 94 -1.18 -1.09 -19.31
CA LYS A 94 -1.32 0.24 -19.94
C LYS A 94 -0.66 1.36 -19.13
N LEU A 95 -0.74 1.29 -17.80
CA LEU A 95 -0.13 2.30 -16.92
C LEU A 95 1.38 2.16 -16.90
N VAL A 96 1.88 0.92 -16.83
CA VAL A 96 3.32 0.64 -16.89
C VAL A 96 3.91 1.09 -18.24
N GLN A 97 3.21 0.85 -19.34
CA GLN A 97 3.62 1.32 -20.65
C GLN A 97 3.70 2.86 -20.71
N ALA A 98 2.63 3.56 -20.32
CA ALA A 98 2.62 5.03 -20.31
C ALA A 98 3.73 5.63 -19.44
N LEU A 99 4.00 5.01 -18.28
CA LEU A 99 5.09 5.43 -17.40
C LEU A 99 6.47 5.23 -18.06
N LYS A 100 6.70 4.10 -18.73
CA LYS A 100 7.96 3.85 -19.46
C LYS A 100 8.19 4.87 -20.56
N GLU A 101 7.18 5.12 -21.39
CA GLU A 101 7.24 6.12 -22.46
C GLU A 101 7.54 7.53 -21.89
N ARG A 102 6.98 7.85 -20.72
CA ARG A 102 7.28 9.11 -20.03
C ARG A 102 8.72 9.16 -19.50
N LEU A 103 9.21 8.06 -18.95
CA LEU A 103 10.59 7.96 -18.44
C LEU A 103 11.62 8.05 -19.56
N ASP A 104 11.35 7.49 -20.74
CA ASP A 104 12.21 7.60 -21.93
C ASP A 104 12.41 9.05 -22.38
N ARG A 105 11.49 9.95 -22.00
CA ARG A 105 11.58 11.41 -22.21
C ARG A 105 12.16 12.18 -21.00
N GLY A 106 12.76 11.48 -20.03
CA GLY A 106 13.30 12.08 -18.82
C GLY A 106 12.25 12.55 -17.82
N GLY A 107 11.01 12.06 -17.92
CA GLY A 107 9.85 12.58 -17.19
C GLY A 107 9.74 12.27 -15.71
N MET A 108 10.86 11.99 -15.02
CA MET A 108 10.88 11.77 -13.57
C MET A 108 10.59 13.07 -12.80
N THR A 109 11.31 14.13 -13.13
CA THR A 109 11.07 15.49 -12.61
C THR A 109 11.76 16.50 -13.54
N TYR A 110 11.09 17.61 -13.81
CA TYR A 110 11.65 18.69 -14.63
C TYR A 110 11.97 19.96 -13.82
N GLY A 111 11.50 20.05 -12.56
CA GLY A 111 11.50 21.32 -11.81
C GLY A 111 10.62 22.41 -12.43
N ALA A 112 9.84 22.06 -13.46
CA ALA A 112 8.91 22.91 -14.20
C ALA A 112 7.70 22.06 -14.62
N ASP A 113 6.60 22.73 -14.98
CA ASP A 113 5.38 22.04 -15.40
C ASP A 113 5.59 21.35 -16.76
N PRO A 114 5.18 20.08 -16.89
CA PRO A 114 5.15 19.42 -18.19
C PRO A 114 4.21 20.10 -19.17
N ALA A 115 4.64 20.21 -20.43
CA ALA A 115 3.83 20.82 -21.48
C ALA A 115 2.49 20.10 -21.74
N ASP A 116 2.39 18.81 -21.41
CA ASP A 116 1.21 17.95 -21.55
C ASP A 116 0.38 17.81 -20.26
N ALA A 117 0.75 18.49 -19.17
CA ALA A 117 0.05 18.36 -17.89
C ALA A 117 -1.42 18.82 -17.94
N TYR A 118 -1.76 19.72 -18.87
CA TYR A 118 -3.12 20.22 -19.05
C TYR A 118 -4.10 19.15 -19.52
N GLU A 119 -3.65 18.10 -20.21
CA GLU A 119 -4.53 17.05 -20.73
C GLU A 119 -5.25 16.30 -19.59
N VAL A 120 -4.53 16.03 -18.49
CA VAL A 120 -5.12 15.43 -17.29
C VAL A 120 -6.09 16.39 -16.61
N ALA A 121 -5.75 17.69 -16.56
CA ALA A 121 -6.62 18.70 -15.98
C ALA A 121 -7.94 18.83 -16.76
N GLU A 122 -7.89 18.80 -18.10
CA GLU A 122 -9.05 18.83 -18.98
C GLU A 122 -9.96 17.61 -18.75
N GLU A 123 -9.39 16.39 -18.71
CA GLU A 123 -10.16 15.17 -18.47
C GLU A 123 -10.83 15.15 -17.09
N LEU A 124 -10.15 15.65 -16.05
CA LEU A 124 -10.71 15.77 -14.71
C LEU A 124 -11.84 16.81 -14.66
N ALA A 125 -11.60 18.01 -15.18
CA ALA A 125 -12.59 19.09 -15.24
C ALA A 125 -13.86 18.64 -15.96
N LYS A 126 -13.70 17.99 -17.11
CA LYS A 126 -14.81 17.40 -17.89
C LYS A 126 -15.54 16.30 -17.13
N ARG A 127 -14.80 15.33 -16.57
CA ARG A 127 -15.39 14.17 -15.87
C ARG A 127 -16.22 14.57 -14.65
N PHE A 128 -15.74 15.55 -13.89
CA PHE A 128 -16.37 16.00 -12.66
C PHE A 128 -17.21 17.27 -12.82
N ARG A 129 -17.28 17.83 -14.03
CA ARG A 129 -18.04 19.05 -14.35
C ARG A 129 -17.60 20.26 -13.51
N LEU A 130 -16.30 20.50 -13.50
CA LEU A 130 -15.65 21.62 -12.80
C LEU A 130 -15.12 22.62 -13.84
N ASP A 131 -15.13 23.91 -13.52
CA ASP A 131 -14.60 24.95 -14.42
C ASP A 131 -13.07 24.86 -14.57
N MET A 132 -12.38 24.59 -13.45
CA MET A 132 -10.93 24.46 -13.39
C MET A 132 -10.52 23.47 -12.30
N VAL A 133 -9.34 22.88 -12.47
CA VAL A 133 -8.70 22.00 -11.47
C VAL A 133 -7.22 22.33 -11.33
N ARG A 134 -6.65 22.02 -10.17
CA ARG A 134 -5.20 22.10 -9.91
C ARG A 134 -4.74 20.81 -9.25
N MET A 135 -3.68 20.21 -9.77
CA MET A 135 -3.12 18.98 -9.19
C MET A 135 -2.29 19.30 -7.94
N GLN A 136 -2.31 18.38 -6.99
CA GLN A 136 -1.45 18.36 -5.79
C GLN A 136 -0.76 17.00 -5.70
N LEU A 137 0.30 16.89 -4.91
CA LEU A 137 1.04 15.64 -4.78
C LEU A 137 0.28 14.63 -3.91
N THR A 138 -0.47 15.10 -2.92
CA THR A 138 -1.23 14.26 -1.99
C THR A 138 -2.65 14.74 -1.77
N GLY A 139 -3.53 13.83 -1.33
CA GLY A 139 -4.90 14.19 -0.95
C GLY A 139 -4.96 15.15 0.23
N SER A 140 -4.02 15.07 1.17
CA SER A 140 -3.94 16.02 2.29
C SER A 140 -3.71 17.44 1.77
N GLU A 141 -2.70 17.67 0.93
CA GLU A 141 -2.42 18.99 0.34
C GLU A 141 -3.59 19.55 -0.48
N ALA A 142 -4.44 18.69 -1.04
CA ALA A 142 -5.63 19.16 -1.75
C ALA A 142 -6.71 19.73 -0.81
N THR A 143 -6.68 19.36 0.48
CA THR A 143 -7.66 19.78 1.49
C THR A 143 -7.18 20.89 2.42
N TRP A 144 -5.88 21.23 2.39
CA TRP A 144 -5.24 22.23 3.25
C TRP A 144 -4.90 23.52 2.50
#